data_AF-A0ABD1BER5-F1
#
_entry.id   AF-A0ABD1BER5-F1
#
_cell.length_a   1.000
_cell.length_b   1.000
_cell.length_c   1.000
_cell.angle_alpha   90.00
_cell.angle_beta   90.00
_cell.angle_gamma   90.00
#
_symmetry.space_group_name_H-M   'P 1'
#
loop_
_entity.id
_entity.type
_entity.pdbx_description
1 polymer ?
#
loop_
_entity_poly.entity_id
_entity_poly.type
_entity_poly.pdbx_seq_one_letter_code
_entity_poly.pdbx_strand_id
1 'polypeptide(L)'
;MSLRKFSPRSTVPMPRESEKNAWDKHSNDVVDVTCLMLATMNSDLQKQYENVASPIEMITSLKAMFREQARAERYQMVKSLVECKLPKDAPVSPHVIKMMGYIDNLGKLDCPISQELATTSYLQSAAVELRSVHHEL
;
A
#
# COMPACT_ATOMS: atom_id res chain seq x y z
N MET A 1 52.00 19.84 -46.09
CA MET A 1 51.65 18.57 -45.40
C MET A 1 51.48 18.87 -43.92
N SER A 2 50.25 18.95 -43.43
CA SER A 2 49.98 19.18 -42.00
C SER A 2 50.22 17.91 -41.20
N LEU A 3 51.16 17.97 -40.26
CA LEU A 3 51.36 16.94 -39.25
C LEU A 3 50.09 16.86 -38.38
N ARG A 4 49.41 15.70 -38.42
CA ARG A 4 48.34 15.39 -37.45
C ARG A 4 48.97 15.38 -36.07
N LYS A 5 48.63 16.37 -35.24
CA LYS A 5 48.95 16.37 -33.82
C LYS A 5 48.26 15.14 -33.20
N PHE A 6 49.05 14.17 -32.77
CA PHE A 6 48.57 13.08 -31.93
C PHE A 6 48.05 13.70 -30.63
N SER A 7 46.73 13.64 -30.42
CA SER A 7 46.13 14.00 -29.13
C SER A 7 46.51 12.91 -28.13
N PRO A 8 47.09 13.23 -26.96
CA PRO A 8 47.33 12.26 -25.93
C PRO A 8 46.00 11.62 -25.53
N ARG A 9 45.95 10.29 -25.59
CA ARG A 9 44.85 9.49 -25.02
C ARG A 9 44.63 10.00 -23.59
N SER A 10 43.43 10.52 -23.30
CA SER A 10 43.07 10.94 -21.96
C SER A 10 43.27 9.76 -21.01
N THR A 11 44.30 9.84 -20.18
CA THR A 11 44.50 8.90 -19.08
C THR A 11 43.40 9.20 -18.07
N VAL A 12 42.37 8.36 -18.05
CA VAL A 12 41.43 8.31 -16.93
C VAL A 12 42.27 8.01 -15.68
N PRO A 13 42.24 8.86 -14.64
CA PRO A 13 42.99 8.60 -13.41
C PRO A 13 42.57 7.25 -12.84
N MET A 14 43.54 6.42 -12.44
CA MET A 14 43.27 5.18 -11.73
C MET A 14 42.49 5.51 -10.44
N PRO A 15 41.38 4.81 -10.13
CA PRO A 15 40.61 5.04 -8.91
C PRO A 15 41.50 4.85 -7.68
N ARG A 16 41.36 5.74 -6.69
CA ARG A 16 42.08 5.63 -5.42
C ARG A 16 41.62 4.38 -4.69
N GLU A 17 42.49 3.76 -3.90
CA GLU A 17 42.17 2.53 -3.16
C GLU A 17 40.92 2.69 -2.27
N SER A 18 40.75 3.87 -1.67
CA SER A 18 39.56 4.21 -0.89
C SER A 18 38.26 4.19 -1.69
N GLU A 19 38.30 4.55 -2.98
CA GLU A 19 37.13 4.59 -3.86
C GLU A 19 36.69 3.16 -4.24
N LYS A 20 37.66 2.26 -4.49
CA LYS A 20 37.38 0.85 -4.74
C LYS A 20 36.77 0.19 -3.52
N ASN A 21 37.37 0.37 -2.36
CA ASN A 21 36.88 -0.19 -1.11
C ASN A 21 35.46 0.29 -0.77
N ALA A 22 35.16 1.56 -1.06
CA ALA A 22 33.81 2.11 -0.88
C ALA A 22 32.80 1.46 -1.85
N TRP A 23 33.19 1.23 -3.10
CA TRP A 23 32.35 0.57 -4.10
C TRP A 23 32.10 -0.91 -3.75
N ASP A 24 33.16 -1.65 -3.38
CA ASP A 24 33.05 -3.06 -2.99
C ASP A 24 32.14 -3.22 -1.76
N LYS A 25 32.31 -2.35 -0.76
CA LYS A 25 31.43 -2.30 0.41
C LYS A 25 29.98 -2.05 0.00
N HIS A 26 29.73 -1.06 -0.86
CA HIS A 26 28.38 -0.77 -1.32
C HIS A 26 27.74 -1.96 -2.07
N SER A 27 28.51 -2.62 -2.94
CA SER A 27 28.07 -3.81 -3.67
C SER A 27 27.67 -4.94 -2.70
N ASN A 28 28.49 -5.21 -1.70
CA ASN A 28 28.19 -6.19 -0.66
C ASN A 28 26.94 -5.80 0.16
N ASP A 29 26.85 -4.54 0.59
CA ASP A 29 25.68 -4.03 1.33
C ASP A 29 24.38 -4.20 0.52
N VAL A 30 24.42 -3.99 -0.81
CA VAL A 30 23.25 -4.19 -1.69
C VAL A 30 22.83 -5.66 -1.75
N VAL A 31 23.79 -6.58 -1.82
CA VAL A 31 23.52 -8.02 -1.83
C VAL A 31 22.90 -8.45 -0.49
N ASP A 32 23.50 -8.03 0.63
CA ASP A 32 23.01 -8.36 1.97
C ASP A 32 21.58 -7.89 2.19
N VAL A 33 21.28 -6.63 1.82
CA VAL A 33 19.92 -6.09 1.93
C VAL A 33 18.96 -6.83 1.01
N THR A 34 19.36 -7.15 -0.22
CA THR A 34 18.52 -7.93 -1.16
C THR A 34 18.17 -9.30 -0.57
N CYS A 35 19.17 -10.02 -0.07
CA CYS A 35 18.99 -11.32 0.55
C CYS A 35 18.07 -11.26 1.78
N LEU A 36 18.29 -10.27 2.66
CA LEU A 36 17.46 -10.09 3.85
C LEU A 36 16.01 -9.76 3.49
N MET A 37 15.80 -8.87 2.52
CA MET A 37 14.47 -8.53 2.03
C MET A 37 13.75 -9.77 1.50
N LEU A 38 14.37 -10.53 0.60
CA LEU A 38 13.78 -11.76 0.06
C LEU A 38 13.50 -12.78 1.18
N ALA A 39 14.46 -13.02 2.08
CA ALA A 39 14.31 -14.00 3.16
C ALA A 39 13.14 -13.71 4.10
N THR A 40 12.79 -12.44 4.31
CA THR A 40 11.67 -12.03 5.19
C THR A 40 10.30 -11.99 4.50
N MET A 41 10.27 -12.08 3.18
CA MET A 41 9.03 -12.12 2.41
C MET A 41 8.35 -13.49 2.48
N ASN A 42 7.04 -13.53 2.20
CA ASN A 42 6.33 -14.80 1.95
C ASN A 42 6.72 -15.38 0.57
N SER A 43 6.33 -16.63 0.32
CA SER A 43 6.71 -17.35 -0.91
C SER A 43 6.27 -16.68 -2.21
N ASP A 44 5.13 -15.99 -2.20
CA ASP A 44 4.58 -15.38 -3.42
C ASP A 44 5.34 -14.10 -3.78
N LEU A 45 5.63 -13.27 -2.78
CA LEU A 45 6.46 -12.08 -2.96
C LEU A 45 7.91 -12.43 -3.28
N GLN A 46 8.47 -13.47 -2.65
CA GLN A 46 9.80 -13.96 -3.00
C GLN A 46 9.91 -14.29 -4.49
N LYS A 47 8.98 -15.08 -5.04
CA LYS A 47 8.96 -15.42 -6.48
C LYS A 47 8.81 -14.19 -7.37
N GLN A 48 8.04 -13.19 -6.94
CA GLN A 48 7.85 -11.97 -7.70
C GLN A 48 9.13 -11.12 -7.79
N TYR A 49 9.97 -11.15 -6.75
CA TYR A 49 11.14 -10.28 -6.63
C TYR A 49 12.49 -11.01 -6.74
N GLU A 50 12.53 -12.33 -6.92
CA GLU A 50 13.78 -13.13 -6.96
C GLU A 50 14.79 -12.65 -8.01
N ASN A 51 14.31 -12.02 -9.09
CA ASN A 51 15.13 -11.51 -10.19
C ASN A 51 15.35 -9.98 -10.13
N VAL A 52 14.90 -9.31 -9.07
CA VAL A 52 15.07 -7.86 -8.89
C VAL A 52 16.36 -7.60 -8.12
N ALA A 53 17.36 -7.05 -8.80
CA ALA A 53 18.69 -6.81 -8.24
C ALA A 53 18.76 -5.60 -7.29
N SER A 54 17.76 -4.71 -7.32
CA SER A 54 17.75 -3.47 -6.55
C SER A 54 16.79 -3.54 -5.36
N PRO A 55 17.30 -3.50 -4.11
CA PRO A 55 16.47 -3.35 -2.91
C PRO A 55 15.50 -2.16 -2.96
N ILE A 56 15.94 -1.08 -3.61
CA ILE A 56 15.18 0.16 -3.72
C ILE A 56 13.97 -0.03 -4.65
N GLU A 57 14.12 -0.78 -5.73
CA GLU A 57 13.00 -1.11 -6.61
C GLU A 57 12.00 -2.03 -5.90
N MET A 58 12.48 -3.04 -5.17
CA MET A 58 11.63 -3.92 -4.37
C MET A 58 10.80 -3.13 -3.35
N ILE A 59 11.44 -2.31 -2.50
CA ILE A 59 10.71 -1.56 -1.46
C ILE A 59 9.73 -0.55 -2.06
N THR A 60 10.08 0.07 -3.18
CA THR A 60 9.20 1.03 -3.87
C THR A 60 7.96 0.31 -4.41
N SER A 61 8.16 -0.84 -5.06
CA SER A 61 7.08 -1.65 -5.59
C SER A 61 6.16 -2.20 -4.50
N LEU A 62 6.74 -2.74 -3.41
CA LEU A 62 5.98 -3.23 -2.25
C LEU A 62 5.13 -2.13 -1.62
N LYS A 63 5.71 -0.94 -1.39
CA LYS A 63 4.97 0.20 -0.86
C LYS A 63 3.79 0.59 -1.75
N ALA A 64 3.97 0.60 -3.07
CA ALA A 64 2.89 0.91 -4.01
C ALA A 64 1.78 -0.14 -3.93
N MET A 65 2.14 -1.43 -3.98
CA MET A 65 1.19 -2.54 -3.92
C MET A 65 0.37 -2.54 -2.63
N PHE A 66 1.01 -2.48 -1.47
CA PHE A 66 0.30 -2.47 -0.18
C PHE A 66 -0.53 -1.20 0.03
N ARG A 67 -0.10 -0.06 -0.52
CA ARG A 67 -0.89 1.17 -0.49
C ARG A 67 -2.19 1.03 -1.29
N GLU A 68 -2.12 0.47 -2.49
CA GLU A 68 -3.31 0.24 -3.32
C GLU A 68 -4.21 -0.84 -2.72
N GLN A 69 -3.64 -1.89 -2.12
CA GLN A 69 -4.41 -2.90 -1.39
C GLN A 69 -5.18 -2.28 -0.22
N ALA A 70 -4.51 -1.50 0.65
CA ALA A 70 -5.16 -0.81 1.76
C ALA A 70 -6.23 0.18 1.26
N ARG A 71 -6.01 0.84 0.12
CA ARG A 71 -7.01 1.72 -0.51
C ARG A 71 -8.24 0.94 -0.97
N ALA A 72 -8.05 -0.21 -1.62
CA ALA A 72 -9.15 -1.07 -2.05
C ALA A 72 -9.94 -1.60 -0.85
N GLU A 73 -9.26 -2.02 0.21
CA GLU A 73 -9.90 -2.49 1.45
C GLU A 73 -10.73 -1.39 2.13
N ARG A 74 -10.18 -0.18 2.29
CA ARG A 74 -10.96 0.97 2.81
C ARG A 74 -12.20 1.23 1.97
N TYR A 75 -12.06 1.22 0.63
CA TYR A 75 -13.19 1.43 -0.26
C TYR A 75 -14.28 0.37 -0.05
N GLN A 76 -13.91 -0.91 0.03
CA GLN A 76 -14.88 -1.99 0.28
C GLN A 76 -15.53 -1.87 1.66
N MET A 77 -14.79 -1.44 2.69
CA MET A 77 -15.35 -1.24 4.03
C MET A 77 -16.30 -0.04 4.08
N VAL A 78 -15.94 1.10 3.50
CA VAL A 78 -16.85 2.26 3.40
C VAL A 78 -18.09 1.90 2.60
N LYS A 79 -17.93 1.20 1.47
CA LYS A 79 -19.05 0.72 0.65
C LYS A 79 -19.98 -0.17 1.47
N SER A 80 -19.43 -1.16 2.18
CA SER A 80 -20.20 -2.08 3.03
C SER A 80 -20.93 -1.35 4.16
N LEU A 81 -20.33 -0.30 4.73
CA LEU A 81 -20.95 0.53 5.77
C LEU A 81 -22.15 1.31 5.21
N VAL A 82 -21.97 1.97 4.06
CA VAL A 82 -23.02 2.79 3.41
C VAL A 82 -24.17 1.92 2.86
N GLU A 83 -23.85 0.73 2.35
CA GLU A 83 -24.84 -0.23 1.84
C GLU A 83 -25.49 -1.07 2.96
N CYS A 84 -24.97 -1.00 4.19
CA CYS A 84 -25.58 -1.67 5.33
C CYS A 84 -26.94 -1.02 5.58
N LYS A 85 -28.03 -1.80 5.44
CA LYS A 85 -29.42 -1.37 5.70
C LYS A 85 -30.01 -2.25 6.78
N LEU A 86 -30.85 -1.68 7.64
CA LEU A 86 -31.66 -2.44 8.58
C LEU A 86 -32.91 -2.98 7.86
N PRO A 87 -33.13 -4.30 7.79
CA PRO A 87 -34.39 -4.85 7.28
C PRO A 87 -35.58 -4.54 8.19
N LYS A 88 -36.78 -4.41 7.60
CA LYS A 88 -38.04 -3.98 8.24
C LYS A 88 -38.44 -4.74 9.51
N ASP A 89 -38.03 -6.00 9.61
CA ASP A 89 -38.38 -6.88 10.74
C ASP A 89 -37.14 -7.43 11.47
N ALA A 90 -35.96 -6.85 11.23
CA ALA A 90 -34.72 -7.30 11.84
C ALA A 90 -34.44 -6.56 13.17
N PRO A 91 -33.82 -7.24 14.15
CA PRO A 91 -33.40 -6.59 15.38
C PRO A 91 -32.29 -5.56 15.13
N VAL A 92 -32.42 -4.38 15.75
CA VAL A 92 -31.45 -3.28 15.66
C VAL A 92 -30.08 -3.67 16.23
N SER A 93 -30.04 -4.44 17.32
CA SER A 93 -28.81 -4.74 18.04
C SER A 93 -27.73 -5.45 17.19
N PRO A 94 -28.01 -6.60 16.53
CA PRO A 94 -27.03 -7.23 15.63
C PRO A 94 -26.60 -6.34 14.46
N HIS A 95 -27.50 -5.47 13.99
CA HIS A 95 -27.23 -4.55 12.90
C HIS A 95 -26.23 -3.46 13.33
N VAL A 96 -26.42 -2.83 14.48
CA VAL A 96 -25.49 -1.83 15.03
C VAL A 96 -24.13 -2.46 15.33
N ILE A 97 -24.09 -3.70 15.84
CA ILE A 97 -22.82 -4.44 16.04
C ILE A 97 -22.08 -4.64 14.71
N LYS A 98 -22.79 -5.02 13.65
CA LYS A 98 -22.20 -5.17 12.31
C LYS A 98 -21.61 -3.85 11.80
N MET A 99 -22.34 -2.74 11.98
CA MET A 99 -21.87 -1.41 11.58
C MET A 99 -20.67 -0.92 12.40
N MET A 100 -20.66 -1.17 13.72
CA MET A 100 -19.49 -0.92 14.58
C MET A 100 -18.26 -1.68 14.06
N GLY A 101 -18.42 -2.94 13.68
CA GLY A 101 -17.33 -3.74 13.10
C GLY A 101 -16.73 -3.14 11.83
N TYR A 102 -17.54 -2.53 10.96
CA TYR A 102 -17.02 -1.80 9.79
C TYR A 102 -16.24 -0.55 10.17
N ILE A 103 -16.73 0.23 11.14
CA ILE A 103 -16.07 1.44 11.63
C ILE A 103 -14.73 1.10 12.31
N ASP A 104 -14.70 0.06 13.13
CA ASP A 104 -13.47 -0.40 13.80
C ASP A 104 -12.43 -0.88 12.79
N ASN A 105 -12.85 -1.63 11.77
CA ASN A 105 -11.95 -2.09 10.71
C ASN A 105 -11.41 -0.92 9.87
N LEU A 106 -12.20 0.12 9.63
CA LEU A 106 -11.70 1.35 9.00
C LEU A 106 -10.66 2.06 9.87
N GLY A 107 -10.83 2.06 11.19
CA GLY A 107 -9.82 2.53 12.14
C GLY A 107 -8.48 1.79 12.02
N LYS A 108 -8.51 0.46 11.84
CA LYS A 108 -7.30 -0.37 11.62
C LYS A 108 -6.61 -0.11 10.28
N LEU A 109 -7.33 0.44 9.30
CA LEU A 109 -6.80 0.77 7.97
C LEU A 109 -6.32 2.23 7.87
N ASP A 110 -6.05 2.88 9.02
CA ASP A 110 -5.68 4.28 9.14
C ASP A 110 -6.74 5.25 8.56
N CYS A 111 -8.02 4.87 8.64
CA CYS A 111 -9.13 5.66 8.13
C CYS A 111 -10.25 5.78 9.19
N PRO A 112 -9.97 6.38 10.36
CA PRO A 112 -10.97 6.51 11.41
C PRO A 112 -12.15 7.37 10.96
N ILE A 113 -13.37 6.91 11.23
CA ILE A 113 -14.59 7.68 11.02
C ILE A 113 -14.87 8.54 12.26
N SER A 114 -15.22 9.80 12.05
CA SER A 114 -15.62 10.69 13.15
C SER A 114 -16.90 10.21 13.81
N GLN A 115 -17.08 10.51 15.10
CA GLN A 115 -18.30 10.12 15.82
C GLN A 115 -19.59 10.66 15.14
N GLU A 116 -19.53 11.87 14.58
CA GLU A 116 -20.64 12.47 13.83
C GLU A 116 -21.00 11.66 12.59
N LEU A 117 -20.01 11.26 11.79
CA LEU A 117 -20.21 10.45 10.60
C LEU A 117 -20.66 9.02 10.94
N ALA A 118 -20.13 8.45 12.03
CA ALA A 118 -20.58 7.16 12.53
C ALA A 118 -22.06 7.21 12.92
N THR A 119 -22.46 8.21 13.72
CA THR A 119 -23.85 8.47 14.11
C THR A 119 -24.75 8.66 12.89
N THR A 120 -24.31 9.47 11.93
CA THR A 120 -25.02 9.69 10.67
C THR A 120 -25.20 8.40 9.88
N SER A 121 -24.17 7.54 9.85
CA SER A 121 -24.23 6.25 9.17
C SER A 121 -25.28 5.33 9.81
N TYR A 122 -25.28 5.20 11.15
CA TYR A 122 -26.30 4.41 11.86
C TYR A 122 -27.73 4.90 11.55
N LEU A 123 -27.93 6.22 11.61
CA LEU A 123 -29.23 6.82 11.31
C LEU A 123 -29.64 6.60 9.84
N GLN A 124 -28.72 6.78 8.89
CA GLN A 124 -28.98 6.56 7.47
C GLN A 124 -29.40 5.12 7.19
N SER A 125 -28.78 4.15 7.86
CA SER A 125 -29.09 2.73 7.72
C SER A 125 -30.48 2.36 8.24
N ALA A 126 -30.89 2.96 9.35
CA ALA A 126 -32.22 2.78 9.94
C ALA A 126 -33.31 3.55 9.17
N ALA A 127 -32.99 4.75 8.65
CA ALA A 127 -33.94 5.65 8.00
C ALA A 127 -34.39 5.19 6.59
N VAL A 128 -33.86 4.09 6.04
CA VAL A 128 -34.28 3.59 4.72
C VAL A 128 -35.73 3.08 4.72
N GLU A 129 -36.34 2.82 5.88
CA GLU A 129 -37.77 2.50 5.96
C GLU A 129 -38.67 3.63 5.44
N LEU A 130 -38.31 4.91 5.65
CA LEU A 130 -39.13 6.03 5.20
C LEU A 130 -38.92 6.40 3.72
N ARG A 131 -37.84 5.92 3.09
CA ARG A 131 -37.56 6.17 1.66
C ARG A 131 -38.16 5.10 0.74
N SER A 132 -38.44 3.89 1.24
CA SER A 132 -39.12 2.86 0.45
C SER A 132 -40.61 3.14 0.24
N VAL A 133 -41.25 3.91 1.13
CA VAL A 133 -42.68 4.24 1.02
C VAL A 133 -42.94 5.32 -0.03
N HIS A 134 -41.94 6.15 -0.35
CA HIS A 134 -42.12 7.26 -1.29
C HIS A 134 -42.03 6.86 -2.78
N HIS A 135 -41.76 5.59 -3.09
CA HIS A 135 -41.70 5.09 -4.47
C HIS A 135 -42.87 4.15 -4.83
N GLU A 136 -43.82 3.94 -3.90
CA GLU A 136 -45.07 3.17 -4.10
C GLU A 136 -46.35 3.99 -3.86
N LEU A 137 -46.26 5.33 -3.83
CA LEU A 137 -47.41 6.25 -3.81
C LEU A 137 -47.34 7.24 -4.98
#